data_AF-A0A927X614-F1
#
_entry.id   AF-A0A927X614-F1
#
_cell.length_a   1.000
_cell.length_b   1.000
_cell.length_c   1.000
_cell.angle_alpha   90.00
_cell.angle_beta   90.00
_cell.angle_gamma   90.00
#
_symmetry.space_group_name_H-M   'P 1'
#
loop_
_entity.id
_entity.type
_entity.pdbx_description
1 polymer ?
#
loop_
_entity_poly.entity_id
_entity_poly.type
_entity_poly.pdbx_seq_one_letter_code
_entity_poly.pdbx_strand_id
1 'polypeptide(L)'
;MIKSGVINENKTIELENDDVLSYLYKLIDKCPFNKSIFEDYKMNRFFWTDSNIVDYFVKFLGYVVIYNKIVYFQSESKCDFIDKIDYVKNGFLLKPLSKVIYKNKKFIQYSNPIEQEINIIGFKHSISPENNLSFWYPKIVDAGFKTPRTIIIDFTETEMTLIKMGKWYELCERDLLRRIKEAANKNPNFNLNDEIFVRFGHSSNKFNFNSCHIKMIDELYSKLMVIFEDMYTKLEWHNDIELILREYVQTTYQRDQIYNGMPLNTEFRVFYDFNQKEILGVFNYWEKDTMLNNLRNKNDLIAFANSATEIESEFNNLAPILTEEVVTKAPLVNLNGRWSLDFLYDGKQFVLIDMAHAECSYYYDKVLSKKFVLK
;
A
#
# COMPACT_ATOMS: atom_id res chain seq x y z
N MET A 1 -13.38 -32.01 11.51
CA MET A 1 -14.46 -31.03 11.81
C MET A 1 -14.17 -30.41 13.17
N ILE A 2 -13.57 -29.22 13.23
CA ILE A 2 -13.59 -28.42 14.45
C ILE A 2 -14.77 -27.48 14.29
N LYS A 3 -15.90 -27.82 14.93
CA LYS A 3 -17.00 -26.87 15.10
C LYS A 3 -16.77 -26.11 16.40
N SER A 4 -16.83 -24.79 16.25
CA SER A 4 -17.13 -23.76 17.24
C SER A 4 -16.16 -23.53 18.41
N GLY A 5 -15.53 -22.35 18.40
CA GLY A 5 -15.89 -21.34 19.40
C GLY A 5 -16.84 -20.34 18.71
N VAL A 6 -18.06 -20.20 19.23
CA VAL A 6 -19.03 -19.19 18.75
C VAL A 6 -18.78 -17.90 19.50
N ILE A 7 -18.60 -16.80 18.78
CA ILE A 7 -18.77 -15.46 19.36
C ILE A 7 -20.25 -15.37 19.75
N ASN A 8 -20.57 -15.54 21.04
CA ASN A 8 -21.93 -15.33 21.50
C ASN A 8 -22.29 -13.83 21.42
N GLU A 9 -23.57 -13.51 21.53
CA GLU A 9 -24.10 -12.14 21.46
C GLU A 9 -23.49 -11.20 22.54
N ASN A 10 -22.77 -11.76 23.52
CA ASN A 10 -22.13 -11.09 24.65
C ASN A 10 -20.59 -11.01 24.55
N LYS A 11 -19.96 -11.41 23.44
CA LYS A 11 -18.50 -11.29 23.19
C LYS A 11 -17.57 -11.96 24.23
N THR A 12 -17.96 -13.08 24.84
CA THR A 12 -17.05 -13.85 25.71
C THR A 12 -16.33 -14.95 24.93
N ILE A 13 -15.04 -15.19 25.23
CA ILE A 13 -14.17 -16.16 24.54
C ILE A 13 -13.58 -17.14 25.57
N GLU A 14 -13.66 -18.44 25.30
CA GLU A 14 -12.93 -19.51 26.02
C GLU A 14 -11.80 -20.06 25.13
N LEU A 15 -10.62 -20.28 25.70
CA LEU A 15 -9.43 -20.81 25.01
C LEU A 15 -8.99 -22.13 25.64
N GLU A 16 -8.48 -23.07 24.84
CA GLU A 16 -7.66 -24.19 25.29
C GLU A 16 -6.39 -24.33 24.41
N ASN A 17 -5.20 -24.38 25.03
CA ASN A 17 -4.04 -25.24 24.67
C ASN A 17 -2.69 -24.76 25.27
N ASP A 18 -1.87 -25.74 25.67
CA ASP A 18 -0.58 -25.61 26.39
C ASP A 18 0.52 -24.83 25.64
N ASP A 19 0.51 -24.82 24.30
CA ASP A 19 1.50 -24.06 23.49
C ASP A 19 1.31 -22.55 23.56
N VAL A 20 0.06 -22.11 23.71
CA VAL A 20 -0.27 -20.69 23.83
C VAL A 20 0.28 -20.18 25.16
N LEU A 21 0.07 -20.92 26.25
CA LEU A 21 0.51 -20.55 27.59
C LEU A 21 2.03 -20.38 27.66
N SER A 22 2.80 -21.33 27.12
CA SER A 22 4.26 -21.25 27.09
C SER A 22 4.78 -19.98 26.38
N TYR A 23 4.10 -19.54 25.32
CA TYR A 23 4.42 -18.29 24.63
C TYR A 23 3.97 -17.05 25.41
N LEU A 24 2.77 -17.06 26.00
CA LEU A 24 2.25 -15.97 26.81
C LEU A 24 3.15 -15.69 28.04
N TYR A 25 3.69 -16.73 28.66
CA TYR A 25 4.66 -16.60 29.76
C TYR A 25 5.96 -15.91 29.31
N LYS A 26 6.49 -16.24 28.13
CA LYS A 26 7.68 -15.56 27.56
C LYS A 26 7.42 -14.07 27.30
N LEU A 27 6.21 -13.70 26.90
CA LEU A 27 5.79 -12.31 26.67
C LEU A 27 5.72 -11.50 27.97
N ILE A 28 5.24 -12.10 29.07
CA ILE A 28 5.22 -11.46 30.39
C ILE A 28 6.65 -11.19 30.88
N ASP A 29 7.55 -12.18 30.76
CA ASP A 29 8.92 -12.04 31.28
C ASP A 29 9.78 -11.06 30.49
N LYS A 30 9.49 -10.82 29.21
CA LYS A 30 10.22 -9.85 28.38
C LYS A 30 9.84 -8.39 28.63
N CYS A 31 8.72 -8.10 29.30
CA CYS A 31 8.22 -6.74 29.47
C CYS A 31 8.01 -6.42 30.97
N PRO A 32 8.85 -5.58 31.60
CA PRO A 32 8.75 -5.22 33.03
C PRO A 32 7.39 -4.64 33.44
N PHE A 33 6.75 -3.90 32.52
CA PHE A 33 5.41 -3.35 32.71
C PHE A 33 4.33 -4.45 32.75
N ASN A 34 4.38 -5.39 31.80
CA ASN A 34 3.47 -6.55 31.78
C ASN A 34 3.66 -7.41 33.03
N LYS A 35 4.91 -7.55 33.49
CA LYS A 35 5.22 -8.28 34.72
C LYS A 35 4.62 -7.64 35.96
N SER A 36 4.74 -6.32 36.12
CA SER A 36 4.13 -5.59 37.25
C SER A 36 2.61 -5.74 37.26
N ILE A 37 1.97 -5.55 36.10
CA ILE A 37 0.52 -5.65 35.98
C ILE A 37 0.03 -7.09 36.16
N PHE A 38 0.77 -8.06 35.64
CA PHE A 38 0.47 -9.48 35.81
C PHE A 38 0.58 -9.90 37.27
N GLU A 39 1.61 -9.45 37.98
CA GLU A 39 1.76 -9.71 39.42
C GLU A 39 0.68 -9.00 40.25
N ASP A 40 0.30 -7.76 39.91
CA ASP A 40 -0.84 -7.07 40.55
C ASP A 40 -2.17 -7.81 40.32
N TYR A 41 -2.40 -8.32 39.11
CA TYR A 41 -3.58 -9.12 38.80
C TYR A 41 -3.57 -10.46 39.55
N LYS A 42 -2.37 -11.01 39.81
CA LYS A 42 -2.13 -12.25 40.56
C LYS A 42 -2.35 -12.15 42.04
N MET A 43 -2.01 -11.02 42.63
CA MET A 43 -2.29 -10.74 44.03
C MET A 43 -3.80 -10.59 44.32
N ASN A 44 -4.62 -10.34 43.29
CA ASN A 44 -6.05 -10.10 43.43
C ASN A 44 -6.96 -11.32 43.14
N ARG A 45 -6.41 -12.53 42.91
CA ARG A 45 -7.21 -13.77 42.74
C ARG A 45 -6.78 -14.91 43.65
N PHE A 46 -7.76 -15.59 44.24
CA PHE A 46 -7.57 -16.68 45.22
C PHE A 46 -7.11 -18.03 44.61
N PHE A 47 -7.31 -18.26 43.31
CA PHE A 47 -6.88 -19.50 42.62
C PHE A 47 -6.31 -19.21 41.24
N TRP A 48 -5.33 -20.01 40.83
CA TRP A 48 -4.56 -19.85 39.59
C TRP A 48 -4.75 -21.05 38.66
N THR A 49 -5.27 -20.80 37.46
CA THR A 49 -5.52 -21.79 36.40
C THR A 49 -5.14 -21.19 35.03
N ASP A 50 -4.92 -22.04 34.04
CA ASP A 50 -4.65 -21.62 32.66
C ASP A 50 -5.75 -20.71 32.08
N SER A 51 -7.00 -20.97 32.47
CA SER A 51 -8.16 -20.14 32.16
C SER A 51 -8.03 -18.70 32.70
N ASN A 52 -7.40 -18.51 33.88
CA ASN A 52 -7.19 -17.19 34.46
C ASN A 52 -6.09 -16.38 33.76
N ILE A 53 -5.11 -17.04 33.15
CA ILE A 53 -4.07 -16.39 32.33
C ILE A 53 -4.68 -15.93 31.02
N VAL A 54 -5.43 -16.81 30.37
CA VAL A 54 -6.23 -16.47 29.20
C VAL A 54 -7.15 -15.28 29.48
N ASP A 55 -7.89 -15.29 30.60
CA ASP A 55 -8.77 -14.20 31.00
C ASP A 55 -8.00 -12.90 31.29
N TYR A 56 -6.80 -12.98 31.89
CA TYR A 56 -5.90 -11.83 32.02
C TYR A 56 -5.50 -11.28 30.64
N PHE A 57 -5.08 -12.11 29.71
CA PHE A 57 -4.72 -11.66 28.36
C PHE A 57 -5.93 -11.10 27.60
N VAL A 58 -7.10 -11.72 27.70
CA VAL A 58 -8.33 -11.23 27.07
C VAL A 58 -8.81 -9.90 27.68
N LYS A 59 -8.77 -9.76 29.03
CA LYS A 59 -9.22 -8.54 29.73
C LYS A 59 -8.21 -7.41 29.71
N PHE A 60 -6.92 -7.72 29.84
CA PHE A 60 -5.85 -6.74 29.97
C PHE A 60 -5.20 -6.42 28.63
N LEU A 61 -5.06 -7.39 27.72
CA LEU A 61 -4.69 -7.09 26.34
C LEU A 61 -5.86 -6.72 25.46
N GLY A 62 -7.13 -6.83 25.90
CA GLY A 62 -8.36 -6.23 25.32
C GLY A 62 -8.64 -6.40 23.80
N TYR A 63 -7.70 -6.98 23.06
CA TYR A 63 -7.41 -6.56 21.69
C TYR A 63 -6.67 -7.68 20.94
N VAL A 64 -6.49 -8.88 21.51
CA VAL A 64 -5.81 -10.01 20.85
C VAL A 64 -6.49 -11.34 21.13
N VAL A 65 -7.07 -11.97 20.10
CA VAL A 65 -7.55 -13.37 20.17
C VAL A 65 -6.62 -14.25 19.36
N ILE A 66 -6.01 -15.27 19.97
CA ILE A 66 -5.14 -16.22 19.27
C ILE A 66 -5.90 -17.54 19.06
N TYR A 67 -6.11 -17.93 17.79
CA TYR A 67 -6.79 -19.18 17.44
C TYR A 67 -6.14 -19.81 16.21
N ASN A 68 -5.63 -21.04 16.33
CA ASN A 68 -5.02 -21.78 15.22
C ASN A 68 -3.95 -20.96 14.45
N LYS A 69 -3.02 -20.34 15.19
CA LYS A 69 -2.04 -19.39 14.68
C LYS A 69 -2.64 -18.16 13.98
N ILE A 70 -3.87 -17.77 14.26
CA ILE A 70 -4.49 -16.52 13.81
C ILE A 70 -4.64 -15.58 15.00
N VAL A 71 -4.17 -14.35 14.88
CA VAL A 71 -4.18 -13.29 15.90
C VAL A 71 -5.17 -12.22 15.44
N TYR A 72 -6.30 -12.09 16.14
CA TYR A 72 -7.30 -11.07 15.85
C TYR A 72 -7.05 -9.80 16.66
N PHE A 73 -7.02 -8.61 16.04
CA PHE A 73 -6.69 -7.35 16.72
C PHE A 73 -7.57 -6.16 16.32
N GLN A 74 -7.86 -5.23 17.25
CA GLN A 74 -8.70 -4.06 16.93
C GLN A 74 -7.92 -3.04 16.07
N SER A 75 -8.50 -2.52 14.99
CA SER A 75 -7.79 -1.67 14.02
C SER A 75 -7.47 -0.25 14.50
N GLU A 76 -8.15 0.22 15.55
CA GLU A 76 -8.06 1.61 16.04
C GLU A 76 -7.16 1.76 17.27
N SER A 77 -6.74 0.65 17.89
CA SER A 77 -5.74 0.76 18.93
C SER A 77 -4.39 1.00 18.26
N LYS A 78 -3.77 2.14 18.61
CA LYS A 78 -2.30 2.28 18.64
C LYS A 78 -1.76 1.25 19.63
N CYS A 79 -1.88 -0.04 19.30
CA CYS A 79 -1.45 -1.12 20.15
C CYS A 79 0.07 -1.23 20.01
N ASP A 80 0.78 -0.28 20.62
CA ASP A 80 2.23 -0.36 20.86
C ASP A 80 2.61 -1.61 21.70
N PHE A 81 1.60 -2.30 22.24
CA PHE A 81 1.71 -3.55 23.00
C PHE A 81 1.87 -4.82 22.15
N ILE A 82 1.56 -4.79 20.84
CA ILE A 82 1.64 -5.98 19.97
C ILE A 82 2.77 -5.76 18.97
N ASP A 83 3.87 -6.50 19.13
CA ASP A 83 4.87 -6.59 18.07
C ASP A 83 4.36 -7.50 16.96
N LYS A 84 3.54 -6.94 16.07
CA LYS A 84 2.94 -7.63 14.92
C LYS A 84 4.00 -8.33 14.05
N ILE A 85 5.23 -7.78 13.98
CA ILE A 85 6.33 -8.40 13.23
C ILE A 85 6.75 -9.71 13.90
N ASP A 86 6.92 -9.71 15.23
CA ASP A 86 7.29 -10.92 15.98
C ASP A 86 6.23 -12.02 15.79
N TYR A 87 4.94 -11.69 15.84
CA TYR A 87 3.87 -12.65 15.56
C TYR A 87 3.96 -13.25 14.15
N VAL A 88 4.16 -12.42 13.12
CA VAL A 88 4.30 -12.90 11.74
C VAL A 88 5.51 -13.81 11.60
N LYS A 89 6.67 -13.41 12.16
CA LYS A 89 7.92 -14.20 12.12
C LYS A 89 7.79 -15.56 12.83
N ASN A 90 6.96 -15.64 13.87
CA ASN A 90 6.64 -16.89 14.57
C ASN A 90 5.52 -17.70 13.87
N GLY A 91 5.10 -17.31 12.67
CA GLY A 91 4.18 -18.05 11.83
C GLY A 91 2.70 -17.80 12.12
N PHE A 92 2.37 -16.71 12.81
CA PHE A 92 0.99 -16.29 13.05
C PHE A 92 0.44 -15.42 11.91
N LEU A 93 -0.84 -15.59 11.59
CA LEU A 93 -1.60 -14.75 10.67
C LEU A 93 -2.32 -13.65 11.44
N LEU A 94 -2.25 -12.40 10.97
CA LEU A 94 -2.92 -11.27 11.60
C LEU A 94 -4.28 -11.02 10.94
N LYS A 95 -5.34 -10.79 11.74
CA LYS A 95 -6.67 -10.39 11.25
C LYS A 95 -7.23 -9.21 12.05
N PRO A 96 -7.66 -8.12 11.41
CA PRO A 96 -8.36 -7.07 12.15
C PRO A 96 -9.70 -7.62 12.66
N LEU A 97 -10.00 -7.43 13.95
CA LEU A 97 -11.36 -7.39 14.46
C LEU A 97 -12.05 -6.23 13.75
N SER A 98 -13.12 -6.53 13.02
CA SER A 98 -13.83 -5.57 12.19
C SER A 98 -14.17 -4.30 12.98
N LYS A 99 -14.09 -3.13 12.30
CA LYS A 99 -14.48 -1.81 12.81
C LYS A 99 -15.97 -1.82 13.16
N VAL A 100 -16.30 -2.28 14.37
CA VAL A 100 -17.68 -2.41 14.81
C VAL A 100 -17.82 -1.74 16.17
N ILE A 101 -18.52 -0.60 16.20
CA ILE A 101 -18.79 0.15 17.42
C ILE A 101 -20.07 -0.37 18.07
N TYR A 102 -20.10 -0.39 19.40
CA TYR A 102 -21.31 -0.73 20.15
C TYR A 102 -22.13 0.54 20.39
N LYS A 103 -23.30 0.64 19.75
CA LYS A 103 -24.21 1.78 19.90
C LYS A 103 -25.65 1.28 20.01
N ASN A 104 -26.42 1.83 20.94
CA ASN A 104 -27.84 1.47 21.14
C ASN A 104 -28.08 -0.05 21.28
N LYS A 105 -27.23 -0.72 22.06
CA LYS A 105 -27.25 -2.18 22.26
C LYS A 105 -27.03 -3.01 20.99
N LYS A 106 -26.49 -2.43 19.93
CA LYS A 106 -26.15 -3.12 18.68
C LYS A 106 -24.71 -2.85 18.28
N PHE A 107 -24.07 -3.86 17.72
CA PHE A 107 -22.79 -3.75 17.06
C PHE A 107 -23.05 -3.23 15.63
N ILE A 108 -22.60 -2.01 15.35
CA ILE A 108 -22.77 -1.36 14.04
C ILE A 108 -21.41 -1.15 13.38
N GLN A 109 -21.35 -1.36 12.06
CA GLN A 109 -20.14 -1.11 11.29
C GLN A 109 -19.78 0.37 11.40
N TYR A 110 -18.59 0.64 11.93
CA TYR A 110 -18.07 2.00 12.02
C TYR A 110 -17.52 2.41 10.66
N SER A 111 -17.92 3.59 10.24
CA SER A 111 -17.43 4.24 9.04
C SER A 111 -17.03 5.65 9.42
N ASN A 112 -15.74 5.96 9.26
CA ASN A 112 -15.20 7.26 9.63
C ASN A 112 -15.77 8.32 8.67
N PRO A 113 -16.43 9.37 9.17
CA PRO A 113 -17.02 10.41 8.31
C PRO A 113 -16.00 11.06 7.36
N ILE A 114 -14.73 11.20 7.78
CA ILE A 114 -13.65 11.70 6.92
C ILE A 114 -13.32 10.69 5.82
N GLU A 115 -13.27 9.39 6.13
CA GLU A 115 -13.09 8.34 5.11
C GLU A 115 -14.26 8.33 4.11
N GLN A 116 -15.50 8.56 4.57
CA GLN A 116 -16.67 8.65 3.68
C GLN A 116 -16.58 9.86 2.74
N GLU A 117 -16.23 11.02 3.26
CA GLU A 117 -16.07 12.24 2.47
C GLU A 117 -14.93 12.10 1.46
N ILE A 118 -13.79 11.51 1.86
CA ILE A 118 -12.69 11.18 0.95
C ILE A 118 -13.12 10.16 -0.09
N ASN A 119 -13.91 9.14 0.25
CA ASN A 119 -14.39 8.18 -0.74
C ASN A 119 -15.31 8.83 -1.78
N ILE A 120 -16.16 9.78 -1.37
CA ILE A 120 -17.03 10.53 -2.29
C ILE A 120 -16.20 11.46 -3.19
N ILE A 121 -15.25 12.20 -2.62
CA ILE A 121 -14.40 13.14 -3.36
C ILE A 121 -13.39 12.39 -4.24
N GLY A 122 -12.74 11.38 -3.69
CA GLY A 122 -11.73 10.54 -4.33
C GLY A 122 -12.30 9.71 -5.47
N PHE A 123 -13.52 9.19 -5.36
CA PHE A 123 -14.19 8.51 -6.47
C PHE A 123 -14.52 9.48 -7.63
N LYS A 124 -14.85 10.74 -7.32
CA LYS A 124 -15.10 11.77 -8.35
C LYS A 124 -13.82 12.16 -9.09
N HIS A 125 -12.68 12.19 -8.40
CA HIS A 125 -11.39 12.59 -8.99
C HIS A 125 -10.58 11.40 -9.51
N SER A 126 -10.88 10.14 -9.15
CA SER A 126 -10.15 8.97 -9.63
C SER A 126 -10.25 8.76 -11.14
N ILE A 127 -11.31 9.29 -11.75
CA ILE A 127 -11.52 9.32 -13.20
C ILE A 127 -11.09 10.64 -13.85
N SER A 128 -10.47 11.55 -13.08
CA SER A 128 -9.95 12.81 -13.62
C SER A 128 -8.87 12.52 -14.67
N PRO A 129 -8.97 13.07 -15.89
CA PRO A 129 -7.91 12.98 -16.89
C PRO A 129 -6.57 13.55 -16.40
N GLU A 130 -6.59 14.40 -15.37
CA GLU A 130 -5.36 14.95 -14.79
C GLU A 130 -4.51 13.90 -14.08
N ASN A 131 -5.10 12.78 -13.65
CA ASN A 131 -4.35 11.66 -13.07
C ASN A 131 -3.66 10.79 -14.13
N ASN A 132 -3.94 11.00 -15.43
CA ASN A 132 -3.22 10.32 -16.49
C ASN A 132 -1.79 10.85 -16.58
N LEU A 133 -0.86 9.95 -16.90
CA LEU A 133 0.56 10.26 -16.98
C LEU A 133 0.82 11.28 -18.08
N SER A 134 0.11 11.21 -19.20
CA SER A 134 0.19 12.22 -20.28
C SER A 134 -0.13 13.64 -19.82
N PHE A 135 -0.91 13.83 -18.75
CA PHE A 135 -1.22 15.15 -18.23
C PHE A 135 -0.10 15.73 -17.36
N TRP A 136 0.37 14.98 -16.36
CA TRP A 136 1.29 15.50 -15.35
C TRP A 136 2.77 15.31 -15.72
N TYR A 137 3.13 14.25 -16.45
CA TYR A 137 4.52 13.93 -16.76
C TYR A 137 5.22 15.05 -17.56
N PRO A 138 4.62 15.63 -18.62
CA PRO A 138 5.25 16.72 -19.36
C PRO A 138 5.48 17.99 -18.52
N LYS A 139 4.74 18.17 -17.43
CA LYS A 139 4.85 19.35 -16.55
C LYS A 139 5.96 19.19 -15.50
N ILE A 140 6.35 17.96 -15.18
CA ILE A 140 7.29 17.64 -14.10
C ILE A 140 8.67 17.21 -14.60
N VAL A 141 8.77 16.65 -15.81
CA VAL A 141 10.00 16.04 -16.33
C VAL A 141 11.18 17.02 -16.39
N ASP A 142 10.91 18.30 -16.67
CA ASP A 142 11.92 19.35 -16.77
C ASP A 142 12.12 20.14 -15.46
N ALA A 143 11.40 19.80 -14.39
CA ALA A 143 11.52 20.45 -13.08
C ALA A 143 12.76 20.01 -12.29
N GLY A 144 13.62 19.18 -12.88
CA GLY A 144 14.87 18.70 -12.29
C GLY A 144 14.72 17.47 -11.40
N PHE A 145 13.52 16.89 -11.27
CA PHE A 145 13.35 15.58 -10.64
C PHE A 145 13.91 14.47 -11.54
N LYS A 146 14.57 13.47 -10.96
CA LYS A 146 14.86 12.25 -11.71
C LYS A 146 13.54 11.53 -11.96
N THR A 147 13.27 11.21 -13.21
CA THR A 147 12.09 10.42 -13.60
C THR A 147 12.52 9.25 -14.50
N PRO A 148 11.77 8.14 -14.49
CA PRO A 148 11.92 7.08 -15.48
C PRO A 148 11.73 7.63 -16.88
N ARG A 149 12.60 7.24 -17.81
CA ARG A 149 12.40 7.53 -19.24
C ARG A 149 11.07 6.90 -19.67
N THR A 150 10.25 7.65 -20.40
CA THR A 150 8.85 7.25 -20.64
C THR A 150 8.46 7.47 -22.10
N ILE A 151 7.69 6.53 -22.65
CA ILE A 151 6.91 6.71 -23.87
C ILE A 151 5.43 6.44 -23.58
N ILE A 152 4.56 7.16 -24.28
CA ILE A 152 3.11 7.12 -24.14
C ILE A 152 2.53 6.71 -25.48
N ILE A 153 1.65 5.72 -25.47
CA ILE A 153 1.01 5.15 -26.65
C ILE A 153 -0.51 5.22 -26.46
N ASP A 154 -1.16 6.00 -27.30
CA ASP A 154 -2.62 6.06 -27.31
C ASP A 154 -3.19 4.81 -27.98
N PHE A 155 -4.27 4.25 -27.45
CA PHE A 155 -5.06 3.25 -28.17
C PHE A 155 -5.90 3.94 -29.25
N THR A 156 -6.03 3.30 -30.41
CA THR A 156 -6.95 3.74 -31.46
C THR A 156 -8.40 3.59 -31.00
N GLU A 157 -9.35 4.27 -31.65
CA GLU A 157 -10.78 4.15 -31.34
C GLU A 157 -11.25 2.68 -31.39
N THR A 158 -10.80 1.91 -32.38
CA THR A 158 -11.10 0.48 -32.50
C THR A 158 -10.52 -0.33 -31.34
N GLU A 159 -9.27 -0.10 -30.96
CA GLU A 159 -8.64 -0.80 -29.83
C GLU A 159 -9.33 -0.44 -28.52
N MET A 160 -9.72 0.82 -28.33
CA MET A 160 -10.51 1.28 -27.19
C MET A 160 -11.87 0.58 -27.12
N THR A 161 -12.57 0.43 -28.25
CA THR A 161 -13.82 -0.34 -28.31
C THR A 161 -13.59 -1.80 -27.91
N LEU A 162 -12.55 -2.44 -28.44
CA LEU A 162 -12.21 -3.82 -28.09
C LEU A 162 -11.91 -3.98 -26.61
N ILE A 163 -11.10 -3.09 -26.02
CA ILE A 163 -10.78 -3.10 -24.59
C ILE A 163 -12.05 -2.96 -23.75
N LYS A 164 -12.91 -1.98 -24.07
CA LYS A 164 -14.18 -1.75 -23.36
C LYS A 164 -15.21 -2.88 -23.51
N MET A 165 -15.13 -3.67 -24.57
CA MET A 165 -16.00 -4.84 -24.79
C MET A 165 -15.44 -6.13 -24.17
N GLY A 166 -14.28 -6.07 -23.51
CA GLY A 166 -13.60 -7.25 -23.00
C GLY A 166 -12.96 -8.13 -24.08
N LYS A 167 -12.69 -7.54 -25.25
CA LYS A 167 -12.18 -8.21 -26.45
C LYS A 167 -10.73 -7.84 -26.77
N TRP A 168 -9.93 -7.56 -25.76
CA TRP A 168 -8.51 -7.18 -25.92
C TRP A 168 -7.65 -8.27 -26.58
N TYR A 169 -8.10 -9.52 -26.60
CA TYR A 169 -7.46 -10.60 -27.36
C TYR A 169 -7.56 -10.40 -28.89
N GLU A 170 -8.44 -9.51 -29.37
CA GLU A 170 -8.60 -9.14 -30.79
C GLU A 170 -7.67 -7.97 -31.20
N LEU A 171 -6.84 -7.44 -30.28
CA LEU A 171 -5.87 -6.38 -30.59
C LEU A 171 -4.81 -6.88 -31.58
N CYS A 172 -4.37 -6.01 -32.49
CA CYS A 172 -3.30 -6.35 -33.43
C CYS A 172 -1.93 -6.09 -32.79
N GLU A 173 -1.29 -7.15 -32.29
CA GLU A 173 0.05 -7.08 -31.68
C GLU A 173 1.07 -6.37 -32.59
N ARG A 174 1.07 -6.70 -33.88
CA ARG A 174 2.03 -6.15 -34.85
C ARG A 174 1.88 -4.62 -34.97
N ASP A 175 0.66 -4.12 -35.01
CA ASP A 175 0.40 -2.69 -35.16
C ASP A 175 0.71 -1.92 -33.87
N LEU A 176 0.38 -2.49 -32.71
CA LEU A 176 0.75 -1.93 -31.41
C LEU A 176 2.27 -1.85 -31.26
N LEU A 177 2.99 -2.94 -31.55
CA LEU A 177 4.45 -2.99 -31.48
C LEU A 177 5.11 -2.03 -32.46
N ARG A 178 4.54 -1.84 -33.67
CA ARG A 178 5.01 -0.84 -34.63
C ARG A 178 4.93 0.57 -34.04
N ARG A 179 3.79 0.95 -33.43
CA ARG A 179 3.60 2.27 -32.81
C ARG A 179 4.52 2.47 -31.61
N ILE A 180 4.77 1.43 -30.82
CA ILE A 180 5.76 1.45 -29.73
C ILE A 180 7.16 1.74 -30.26
N LYS A 181 7.59 1.03 -31.31
CA LYS A 181 8.91 1.24 -31.95
C LYS A 181 9.03 2.65 -32.53
N GLU A 182 7.97 3.17 -33.16
CA GLU A 182 7.93 4.54 -33.66
C GLU A 182 8.05 5.58 -32.53
N ALA A 183 7.37 5.37 -31.40
CA ALA A 183 7.47 6.25 -30.24
C ALA A 183 8.85 6.21 -29.58
N ALA A 184 9.44 5.01 -29.43
CA ALA A 184 10.80 4.85 -28.93
C ALA A 184 11.83 5.53 -29.84
N ASN A 185 11.70 5.40 -31.17
CA ASN A 185 12.60 6.07 -32.12
C ASN A 185 12.50 7.61 -32.05
N LYS A 186 11.35 8.15 -31.66
CA LYS A 186 11.16 9.61 -31.46
C LYS A 186 11.72 10.09 -30.11
N ASN A 187 11.90 9.20 -29.14
CA ASN A 187 12.49 9.50 -27.84
C ASN A 187 13.87 8.82 -27.74
N PRO A 188 14.97 9.47 -28.18
CA PRO A 188 16.29 8.84 -28.26
C PRO A 188 16.84 8.38 -26.90
N ASN A 189 16.25 8.83 -25.80
CA ASN A 189 16.63 8.38 -24.47
C ASN A 189 15.96 7.04 -24.11
N PHE A 190 14.87 6.63 -24.77
CA PHE A 190 14.15 5.40 -24.46
C PHE A 190 14.62 4.21 -25.31
N ASN A 191 15.16 3.17 -24.66
CA ASN A 191 15.67 1.98 -25.33
C ASN A 191 14.79 0.77 -25.04
N LEU A 192 14.24 0.14 -26.10
CA LEU A 192 13.37 -1.04 -25.98
C LEU A 192 14.10 -2.33 -25.58
N ASN A 193 15.44 -2.31 -25.57
CA ASN A 193 16.24 -3.41 -25.04
C ASN A 193 16.48 -3.31 -23.52
N ASP A 194 16.14 -2.18 -22.90
CA ASP A 194 16.17 -2.06 -21.44
C ASP A 194 14.96 -2.79 -20.84
N GLU A 195 15.02 -3.09 -19.54
CA GLU A 195 13.84 -3.57 -18.82
C GLU A 195 12.81 -2.43 -18.69
N ILE A 196 11.53 -2.76 -18.85
CA ILE A 196 10.43 -1.80 -18.95
C ILE A 196 9.40 -2.08 -17.86
N PHE A 197 8.92 -1.02 -17.22
CA PHE A 197 7.71 -1.02 -16.40
C PHE A 197 6.52 -0.54 -17.23
N VAL A 198 5.51 -1.41 -17.39
CA VAL A 198 4.26 -1.13 -18.11
C VAL A 198 3.16 -0.75 -17.13
N ARG A 199 2.39 0.28 -17.51
CA ARG A 199 1.18 0.69 -16.80
C ARG A 199 0.19 1.33 -17.77
N PHE A 200 -1.01 1.60 -17.28
CA PHE A 200 -1.90 2.57 -17.91
C PHE A 200 -1.74 3.95 -17.27
N GLY A 201 -2.37 4.97 -17.87
CA GLY A 201 -2.24 6.36 -17.43
C GLY A 201 -2.45 6.57 -15.94
N HIS A 202 -3.61 6.15 -15.43
CA HIS A 202 -4.01 6.36 -14.04
C HIS A 202 -3.56 5.25 -13.08
N SER A 203 -3.18 4.06 -13.57
CA SER A 203 -2.84 2.94 -12.68
C SER A 203 -2.00 1.83 -13.33
N SER A 204 -1.39 1.01 -12.49
CA SER A 204 -0.62 -0.18 -12.87
C SER A 204 -1.18 -1.45 -12.23
N ASN A 205 -0.81 -2.61 -12.76
CA ASN A 205 -1.18 -3.92 -12.22
C ASN A 205 -0.24 -4.36 -11.06
N LYS A 206 0.01 -3.45 -10.11
CA LYS A 206 1.04 -3.64 -9.06
C LYS A 206 0.82 -4.84 -8.14
N PHE A 207 -0.41 -5.33 -8.03
CA PHE A 207 -0.73 -6.52 -7.22
C PHE A 207 -0.37 -7.83 -7.91
N ASN A 208 -0.03 -7.76 -9.20
CA ASN A 208 0.55 -8.84 -9.99
C ASN A 208 1.75 -8.26 -10.78
N PHE A 209 2.77 -7.83 -10.06
CA PHE A 209 3.83 -6.96 -10.57
C PHE A 209 4.66 -7.58 -11.70
N ASN A 210 4.84 -8.90 -11.72
CA ASN A 210 5.49 -9.59 -12.84
C ASN A 210 4.83 -9.30 -14.19
N SER A 211 3.52 -9.01 -14.23
CA SER A 211 2.85 -8.59 -15.46
C SER A 211 3.29 -7.19 -15.92
N CYS A 212 3.68 -6.30 -15.01
CA CYS A 212 4.13 -4.94 -15.33
C CYS A 212 5.62 -4.88 -15.69
N HIS A 213 6.44 -5.83 -15.23
CA HIS A 213 7.88 -5.82 -15.45
C HIS A 213 8.27 -6.61 -16.71
N ILE A 214 8.50 -5.92 -17.81
CA ILE A 214 8.90 -6.50 -19.10
C ILE A 214 10.43 -6.58 -19.15
N LYS A 215 10.99 -7.79 -19.19
CA LYS A 215 12.45 -7.96 -19.30
C LYS A 215 12.95 -7.85 -20.73
N MET A 216 12.13 -8.31 -21.67
CA MET A 216 12.37 -8.25 -23.11
C MET A 216 11.08 -7.83 -23.79
N ILE A 217 11.17 -6.96 -24.79
CA ILE A 217 9.99 -6.40 -25.46
C ILE A 217 9.05 -7.46 -26.06
N ASP A 218 9.58 -8.63 -26.41
CA ASP A 218 8.81 -9.77 -26.94
C ASP A 218 7.81 -10.35 -25.92
N GLU A 219 8.01 -10.12 -24.62
CA GLU A 219 7.07 -10.54 -23.57
C GLU A 219 5.85 -9.61 -23.47
N LEU A 220 5.95 -8.38 -24.00
CA LEU A 220 5.00 -7.30 -23.76
C LEU A 220 3.56 -7.71 -24.03
N TYR A 221 3.27 -8.31 -25.19
CA TYR A 221 1.89 -8.60 -25.59
C TYR A 221 1.25 -9.63 -24.65
N SER A 222 1.95 -10.71 -24.33
CA SER A 222 1.50 -11.73 -23.38
C SER A 222 1.22 -11.14 -21.99
N LYS A 223 2.08 -10.24 -21.53
CA LYS A 223 1.92 -9.56 -20.23
C LYS A 223 0.79 -8.54 -20.24
N LEU A 224 0.56 -7.86 -21.38
CA LEU A 224 -0.60 -6.99 -21.57
C LEU A 224 -1.92 -7.75 -21.46
N MET A 225 -2.01 -8.98 -21.97
CA MET A 225 -3.23 -9.79 -21.81
C MET A 225 -3.57 -10.02 -20.34
N VAL A 226 -2.55 -10.34 -19.52
CA VAL A 226 -2.72 -10.51 -18.07
C VAL A 226 -3.12 -9.20 -17.40
N ILE A 227 -2.49 -8.09 -17.78
CA ILE A 227 -2.84 -6.76 -17.27
C ILE A 227 -4.30 -6.41 -17.59
N PHE A 228 -4.75 -6.66 -18.83
CA PHE A 228 -6.14 -6.39 -19.22
C PHE A 228 -7.12 -7.24 -18.42
N GLU A 229 -6.84 -8.53 -18.24
CA GLU A 229 -7.69 -9.44 -17.46
C GLU A 229 -7.79 -8.99 -15.98
N ASP A 230 -6.65 -8.70 -15.34
CA ASP A 230 -6.60 -8.29 -13.94
C ASP A 230 -7.24 -6.91 -13.70
N MET A 231 -7.16 -6.01 -14.68
CA MET A 231 -7.57 -4.61 -14.55
C MET A 231 -8.86 -4.25 -15.29
N TYR A 232 -9.54 -5.19 -15.95
CA TYR A 232 -10.68 -4.89 -16.82
C TYR A 232 -11.76 -4.03 -16.15
N THR A 233 -12.14 -4.36 -14.92
CA THR A 233 -13.15 -3.62 -14.14
C THR A 233 -12.75 -2.17 -13.84
N LYS A 234 -11.46 -1.86 -13.86
CA LYS A 234 -10.96 -0.48 -13.79
C LYS A 234 -10.95 0.18 -15.16
N LEU A 235 -10.69 -0.56 -16.24
CA LEU A 235 -10.54 0.00 -17.57
C LEU A 235 -11.86 0.29 -18.28
N GLU A 236 -12.88 -0.56 -18.09
CA GLU A 236 -14.14 -0.49 -18.86
C GLU A 236 -14.89 0.85 -18.69
N TRP A 237 -14.67 1.55 -17.57
CA TRP A 237 -15.31 2.83 -17.23
C TRP A 237 -14.48 4.07 -17.63
N HIS A 238 -13.25 3.89 -18.10
CA HIS A 238 -12.37 5.01 -18.45
C HIS A 238 -12.55 5.41 -19.92
N ASN A 239 -12.68 6.71 -20.17
CA ASN A 239 -12.81 7.23 -21.52
C ASN A 239 -11.48 7.29 -22.27
N ASP A 240 -10.38 7.52 -21.54
CA ASP A 240 -9.04 7.70 -22.08
C ASP A 240 -8.09 6.70 -21.44
N ILE A 241 -7.89 5.55 -22.09
CA ILE A 241 -6.89 4.55 -21.69
C ILE A 241 -5.64 4.81 -22.53
N GLU A 242 -4.52 5.04 -21.87
CA GLU A 242 -3.21 5.19 -22.49
C GLU A 242 -2.29 4.07 -22.03
N LEU A 243 -1.50 3.51 -22.94
CA LEU A 243 -0.46 2.55 -22.62
C LEU A 243 0.85 3.29 -22.37
N ILE A 244 1.43 3.09 -21.18
CA ILE A 244 2.69 3.72 -20.80
C ILE A 244 3.76 2.64 -20.69
N LEU A 245 4.89 2.86 -21.38
CA LEU A 245 6.12 2.10 -21.18
C LEU A 245 7.15 3.03 -20.54
N ARG A 246 7.67 2.62 -19.39
CA ARG A 246 8.68 3.36 -18.65
C ARG A 246 9.92 2.52 -18.47
N GLU A 247 11.09 3.14 -18.39
CA GLU A 247 12.30 2.48 -17.88
C GLU A 247 11.98 1.84 -16.52
N TYR A 248 12.31 0.57 -16.37
CA TYR A 248 12.28 -0.07 -15.06
C TYR A 248 13.39 0.50 -14.17
N VAL A 249 13.02 1.05 -13.02
CA VAL A 249 13.98 1.70 -12.11
C VAL A 249 14.82 0.63 -11.40
N GLN A 250 16.07 0.49 -11.83
CA GLN A 250 17.03 -0.40 -11.19
C GLN A 250 17.56 0.21 -9.89
N THR A 251 17.59 -0.56 -8.82
CA THR A 251 18.17 -0.17 -7.53
C THR A 251 19.60 -0.68 -7.40
N THR A 252 20.45 0.02 -6.64
CA THR A 252 21.80 -0.46 -6.30
C THR A 252 21.82 -1.43 -5.11
N TYR A 253 20.65 -1.73 -4.56
CA TYR A 253 20.44 -2.66 -3.48
C TYR A 253 19.34 -3.67 -3.87
N GLN A 254 19.32 -4.82 -3.20
CA GLN A 254 18.31 -5.86 -3.42
C GLN A 254 17.29 -5.85 -2.27
N ARG A 255 16.06 -6.25 -2.57
CA ARG A 255 14.96 -6.34 -1.59
C ARG A 255 14.18 -7.62 -1.76
N ASP A 256 13.56 -8.04 -0.66
CA ASP A 256 12.47 -9.01 -0.73
C ASP A 256 11.34 -8.46 -1.62
N GLN A 257 10.57 -9.38 -2.19
CA GLN A 257 9.51 -9.05 -3.14
C GLN A 257 8.14 -9.48 -2.60
N ILE A 258 7.11 -8.72 -2.95
CA ILE A 258 5.69 -9.03 -2.69
C ILE A 258 4.89 -8.90 -3.99
N TYR A 259 3.58 -9.24 -3.96
CA TYR A 259 2.68 -9.00 -5.10
C TYR A 259 3.19 -9.59 -6.42
N ASN A 260 3.71 -10.81 -6.35
CA ASN A 260 4.28 -11.51 -7.50
C ASN A 260 5.43 -10.73 -8.17
N GLY A 261 6.42 -10.31 -7.38
CA GLY A 261 7.71 -9.82 -7.89
C GLY A 261 7.98 -8.32 -7.71
N MET A 262 7.13 -7.57 -7.01
CA MET A 262 7.35 -6.17 -6.69
C MET A 262 8.40 -6.06 -5.58
N PRO A 263 9.57 -5.43 -5.83
CA PRO A 263 10.56 -5.22 -4.79
C PRO A 263 10.04 -4.27 -3.71
N LEU A 264 10.31 -4.58 -2.45
CA LEU A 264 10.04 -3.71 -1.30
C LEU A 264 11.10 -2.60 -1.20
N ASN A 265 11.25 -1.83 -2.27
CA ASN A 265 12.16 -0.67 -2.29
C ASN A 265 11.65 0.43 -1.38
N THR A 266 12.57 1.26 -0.86
CA THR A 266 12.17 2.37 -0.01
C THR A 266 11.49 3.45 -0.85
N GLU A 267 10.19 3.62 -0.59
CA GLU A 267 9.29 4.50 -1.32
C GLU A 267 8.63 5.52 -0.38
N PHE A 268 8.40 6.72 -0.92
CA PHE A 268 7.90 7.88 -0.21
C PHE A 268 6.67 8.39 -0.91
N ARG A 269 5.69 8.85 -0.13
CA ARG A 269 4.55 9.59 -0.62
C ARG A 269 4.58 11.01 -0.06
N VAL A 270 4.80 11.98 -0.94
CA VAL A 270 4.82 13.40 -0.59
C VAL A 270 3.51 14.04 -1.05
N PHE A 271 2.78 14.64 -0.13
CA PHE A 271 1.64 15.49 -0.46
C PHE A 271 2.11 16.94 -0.56
N TYR A 272 1.80 17.58 -1.68
CA TYR A 272 2.22 18.94 -1.98
C TYR A 272 1.05 19.77 -2.51
N ASP A 273 0.92 21.02 -2.06
CA ASP A 273 -0.05 21.98 -2.57
C ASP A 273 0.66 22.93 -3.53
N PHE A 274 0.45 22.77 -4.84
CA PHE A 274 1.09 23.62 -5.84
C PHE A 274 0.57 25.06 -5.84
N ASN A 275 -0.64 25.30 -5.31
CA ASN A 275 -1.17 26.66 -5.19
C ASN A 275 -0.46 27.42 -4.05
N GLN A 276 -0.31 26.77 -2.90
CA GLN A 276 0.34 27.36 -1.72
C GLN A 276 1.86 27.18 -1.70
N LYS A 277 2.39 26.33 -2.59
CA LYS A 277 3.80 25.95 -2.69
C LYS A 277 4.34 25.38 -1.37
N GLU A 278 3.57 24.50 -0.75
CA GLU A 278 3.90 23.91 0.55
C GLU A 278 3.78 22.39 0.54
N ILE A 279 4.63 21.72 1.33
CA ILE A 279 4.47 20.31 1.63
C ILE A 279 3.38 20.16 2.71
N LEU A 280 2.40 19.32 2.41
CA LEU A 280 1.31 18.98 3.31
C LEU A 280 1.64 17.78 4.20
N GLY A 281 2.54 16.90 3.75
CA GLY A 281 3.06 15.78 4.53
C GLY A 281 3.90 14.82 3.70
N VAL A 282 4.81 14.11 4.37
CA VAL A 282 5.63 13.04 3.79
C VAL A 282 5.33 11.76 4.58
N PHE A 283 5.04 10.68 3.86
CA PHE A 283 4.63 9.40 4.45
C PHE A 283 5.42 8.24 3.84
N ASN A 284 5.70 7.23 4.66
CA ASN A 284 6.27 5.97 4.19
C ASN A 284 5.21 5.25 3.34
N TYR A 285 5.52 4.95 2.08
CA TYR A 285 4.60 4.23 1.21
C TYR A 285 4.25 2.85 1.79
N TRP A 286 5.24 2.22 2.41
CA TRP A 286 5.16 0.91 3.06
C TRP A 286 4.97 1.00 4.58
N GLU A 287 4.23 2.00 5.07
CA GLU A 287 3.98 2.17 6.51
C GLU A 287 3.58 0.84 7.17
N LYS A 288 4.34 0.49 8.22
CA LYS A 288 4.39 -0.84 8.82
C LYS A 288 3.01 -1.34 9.24
N ASP A 289 2.25 -0.56 9.99
CA ASP A 289 0.95 -0.99 10.47
C ASP A 289 -0.06 -1.16 9.34
N THR A 290 -0.07 -0.22 8.39
CA THR A 290 -0.90 -0.31 7.19
C THR A 290 -0.63 -1.62 6.44
N MET A 291 0.63 -1.93 6.16
CA MET A 291 0.99 -3.12 5.39
C MET A 291 0.64 -4.41 6.13
N LEU A 292 0.99 -4.52 7.43
CA LEU A 292 0.68 -5.70 8.25
C LEU A 292 -0.83 -5.94 8.40
N ASN A 293 -1.65 -4.89 8.31
CA ASN A 293 -3.11 -5.00 8.41
C ASN A 293 -3.78 -5.41 7.08
N ASN A 294 -3.14 -5.10 5.94
CA ASN A 294 -3.76 -5.23 4.61
C ASN A 294 -3.20 -6.37 3.75
N LEU A 295 -1.95 -6.80 3.97
CA LEU A 295 -1.39 -7.97 3.27
C LEU A 295 -2.15 -9.24 3.64
N ARG A 296 -2.63 -9.96 2.63
CA ARG A 296 -3.40 -11.21 2.79
C ARG A 296 -2.61 -12.46 2.43
N ASN A 297 -1.70 -12.36 1.47
CA ASN A 297 -0.81 -13.46 1.11
C ASN A 297 0.23 -13.65 2.23
N LYS A 298 0.38 -14.89 2.69
CA LYS A 298 1.28 -15.23 3.80
C LYS A 298 2.75 -14.99 3.45
N ASN A 299 3.17 -15.34 2.25
CA ASN A 299 4.56 -15.17 1.82
C ASN A 299 4.88 -13.67 1.69
N ASP A 300 3.98 -12.89 1.10
CA ASP A 300 4.14 -11.43 1.02
C ASP A 300 4.22 -10.79 2.41
N LEU A 301 3.38 -11.25 3.36
CA LEU A 301 3.39 -10.76 4.73
C LEU A 301 4.71 -11.06 5.44
N ILE A 302 5.28 -12.25 5.24
CA ILE A 302 6.59 -12.63 5.81
C ILE A 302 7.72 -11.82 5.19
N ALA A 303 7.76 -11.72 3.86
CA ALA A 303 8.72 -10.90 3.12
C ALA A 303 8.69 -9.45 3.62
N PHE A 304 7.50 -8.87 3.74
CA PHE A 304 7.33 -7.53 4.30
C PHE A 304 7.82 -7.43 5.75
N ALA A 305 7.43 -8.36 6.63
CA ALA A 305 7.83 -8.32 8.03
C ALA A 305 9.34 -8.46 8.24
N ASN A 306 10.05 -9.11 7.31
CA ASN A 306 11.51 -9.18 7.31
C ASN A 306 12.17 -7.87 6.89
N SER A 307 11.55 -7.14 5.96
CA SER A 307 12.10 -5.89 5.41
C SER A 307 11.63 -4.62 6.13
N ALA A 308 10.53 -4.66 6.89
CA ALA A 308 9.85 -3.48 7.42
C ALA A 308 10.75 -2.56 8.27
N THR A 309 11.60 -3.12 9.14
CA THR A 309 12.49 -2.33 10.01
C THR A 309 13.55 -1.58 9.19
N GLU A 310 14.09 -2.21 8.14
CA GLU A 310 15.08 -1.59 7.28
C GLU A 310 14.46 -0.44 6.46
N ILE A 311 13.30 -0.68 5.85
CA ILE A 311 12.55 0.33 5.08
C ILE A 311 12.17 1.53 5.95
N GLU A 312 11.69 1.28 7.18
CA GLU A 312 11.32 2.34 8.12
C GLU A 312 12.53 3.19 8.55
N SER A 313 13.66 2.55 8.84
CA SER A 313 14.92 3.23 9.17
C SER A 313 15.38 4.13 8.02
N GLU A 314 15.42 3.60 6.80
CA GLU A 314 15.81 4.37 5.62
C GLU A 314 14.84 5.51 5.32
N PHE A 315 13.53 5.26 5.40
CA PHE A 315 12.53 6.30 5.24
C PHE A 315 12.79 7.47 6.20
N ASN A 316 13.02 7.18 7.49
CA ASN A 316 13.26 8.22 8.50
C ASN A 316 14.53 9.02 8.22
N ASN A 317 15.58 8.38 7.71
CA ASN A 317 16.85 9.05 7.38
C ASN A 317 16.78 9.87 6.09
N LEU A 318 16.01 9.40 5.10
CA LEU A 318 15.98 9.97 3.75
C LEU A 318 14.84 10.98 3.54
N ALA A 319 13.73 10.89 4.28
CA ALA A 319 12.59 11.79 4.13
C ALA A 319 12.93 13.28 4.31
N PRO A 320 13.81 13.71 5.24
CA PRO A 320 14.25 15.11 5.31
C PRO A 320 14.97 15.57 4.03
N ILE A 321 15.80 14.72 3.44
CA ILE A 321 16.56 15.03 2.21
C ILE A 321 15.60 15.16 1.02
N LEU A 322 14.65 14.23 0.88
CA LEU A 322 13.60 14.31 -0.13
C LEU A 322 12.75 15.58 0.05
N THR A 323 12.46 15.97 1.29
CA THR A 323 11.70 17.19 1.60
C THR A 323 12.38 18.42 1.04
N GLU A 324 13.70 18.57 1.25
CA GLU A 324 14.48 19.69 0.71
C GLU A 324 14.49 19.70 -0.83
N GLU A 325 14.62 18.52 -1.44
CA GLU A 325 14.56 18.37 -2.90
C GLU A 325 13.20 18.81 -3.47
N VAL A 326 12.09 18.38 -2.84
CA VAL A 326 10.73 18.75 -3.27
C VAL A 326 10.48 20.23 -3.07
N VAL A 327 10.87 20.82 -1.95
CA VAL A 327 10.72 22.27 -1.69
C VAL A 327 11.45 23.10 -2.73
N THR A 328 12.58 22.61 -3.26
CA THR A 328 13.35 23.34 -4.26
C THR A 328 12.74 23.19 -5.66
N LYS A 329 12.29 21.99 -6.03
CA LYS A 329 11.93 21.65 -7.42
C LYS A 329 10.43 21.80 -7.70
N ALA A 330 9.55 21.41 -6.77
CA ALA A 330 8.10 21.46 -6.99
C ALA A 330 7.53 22.87 -7.25
N PRO A 331 8.05 23.97 -6.66
CA PRO A 331 7.59 25.32 -6.99
C PRO A 331 7.78 25.76 -8.45
N LEU A 332 8.63 25.08 -9.22
CA LEU A 332 8.94 25.37 -10.63
C LEU A 332 7.93 24.75 -11.59
N VAL A 333 7.05 23.89 -11.07
CA VAL A 333 6.11 23.07 -11.85
C VAL A 333 4.82 23.84 -12.06
N ASN A 334 4.36 23.90 -13.31
CA ASN A 334 3.09 24.54 -13.65
C ASN A 334 1.89 23.58 -13.45
N LEU A 335 1.63 23.22 -12.20
CA LEU A 335 0.45 22.47 -11.76
C LEU A 335 -0.33 23.29 -10.74
N ASN A 336 -1.62 23.00 -10.60
CA ASN A 336 -2.49 23.62 -9.59
C ASN A 336 -3.09 22.54 -8.70
N GLY A 337 -3.50 22.94 -7.50
CA GLY A 337 -4.17 22.05 -6.55
C GLY A 337 -3.20 21.20 -5.73
N ARG A 338 -3.75 20.18 -5.09
CA ARG A 338 -3.02 19.31 -4.15
C ARG A 338 -2.76 17.97 -4.79
N TRP A 339 -1.52 17.52 -4.70
CA TRP A 339 -1.07 16.30 -5.34
C TRP A 339 -0.34 15.40 -4.36
N SER A 340 -0.44 14.11 -4.62
CA SER A 340 0.47 13.09 -4.11
C SER A 340 1.55 12.84 -5.14
N LEU A 341 2.80 12.84 -4.70
CA LEU A 341 3.99 12.55 -5.49
C LEU A 341 4.67 11.33 -4.85
N ASP A 342 4.76 10.24 -5.60
CA ASP A 342 5.37 9.00 -5.12
C ASP A 342 6.80 8.89 -5.65
N PHE A 343 7.75 8.72 -4.73
CA PHE A 343 9.18 8.60 -5.02
C PHE A 343 9.72 7.25 -4.61
N LEU A 344 10.65 6.72 -5.39
CA LEU A 344 11.46 5.54 -5.05
C LEU A 344 12.91 5.98 -4.87
N TYR A 345 13.59 5.47 -3.84
CA TYR A 345 15.03 5.68 -3.69
C TYR A 345 15.82 4.59 -4.43
N ASP A 346 16.60 4.94 -5.45
CA ASP A 346 17.32 3.95 -6.28
C ASP A 346 18.65 3.45 -5.63
N GLY A 347 18.97 3.96 -4.43
CA GLY A 347 20.23 3.71 -3.74
C GLY A 347 21.25 4.84 -3.91
N LYS A 348 20.97 5.79 -4.80
CA LYS A 348 21.79 6.98 -5.07
C LYS A 348 20.97 8.27 -5.02
N GLN A 349 19.74 8.27 -5.55
CA GLN A 349 18.88 9.44 -5.68
C GLN A 349 17.39 9.07 -5.59
N PHE A 350 16.54 10.09 -5.43
CA PHE A 350 15.10 9.92 -5.47
C PHE A 350 14.58 9.98 -6.90
N VAL A 351 13.76 9.00 -7.28
CA VAL A 351 13.13 8.88 -8.59
C VAL A 351 11.64 9.09 -8.43
N LEU A 352 11.07 10.10 -9.07
CA LEU A 352 9.63 10.35 -9.07
C LEU A 352 8.94 9.31 -9.99
N ILE A 353 8.20 8.39 -9.37
CA ILE A 353 7.61 7.23 -10.04
C ILE A 353 6.10 7.35 -10.27
N ASP A 354 5.37 8.18 -9.52
CA ASP A 354 3.94 8.39 -9.76
C ASP A 354 3.44 9.74 -9.25
N MET A 355 2.32 10.20 -9.80
CA MET A 355 1.60 11.37 -9.31
C MET A 355 0.09 11.19 -9.47
N ALA A 356 -0.67 11.73 -8.52
CA ALA A 356 -2.13 11.82 -8.59
C ALA A 356 -2.60 13.01 -7.76
N HIS A 357 -3.83 13.47 -7.99
CA HIS A 357 -4.51 14.36 -7.06
C HIS A 357 -4.51 13.78 -5.64
N ALA A 358 -4.32 14.65 -4.65
CA ALA A 358 -4.09 14.24 -3.27
C ALA A 358 -5.26 13.40 -2.73
N GLU A 359 -6.49 13.80 -3.03
CA GLU A 359 -7.73 13.11 -2.64
C GLU A 359 -7.88 11.68 -3.19
N CYS A 360 -7.14 11.33 -4.24
CA CYS A 360 -7.15 9.98 -4.81
C CYS A 360 -6.15 9.05 -4.12
N SER A 361 -5.34 9.58 -3.20
CA SER A 361 -4.16 8.88 -2.67
C SER A 361 -4.34 8.44 -1.22
N TYR A 362 -3.83 7.25 -0.92
CA TYR A 362 -3.77 6.73 0.45
C TYR A 362 -2.96 7.67 1.35
N TYR A 363 -3.45 7.91 2.58
CA TYR A 363 -2.99 8.91 3.57
C TYR A 363 -3.49 10.35 3.42
N TYR A 364 -4.35 10.65 2.44
CA TYR A 364 -4.93 12.01 2.38
C TYR A 364 -5.76 12.36 3.63
N ASP A 365 -6.39 11.38 4.27
CA ASP A 365 -7.04 11.52 5.58
C ASP A 365 -6.08 11.97 6.68
N LYS A 366 -4.83 11.47 6.67
CA LYS A 366 -3.77 11.90 7.60
C LYS A 366 -3.32 13.34 7.32
N VAL A 367 -3.36 13.78 6.06
CA VAL A 367 -3.09 15.18 5.69
C VAL A 367 -4.21 16.08 6.21
N LEU A 368 -5.47 15.70 5.99
CA LEU A 368 -6.61 16.48 6.44
C LEU A 368 -6.69 16.56 7.98
N SER A 369 -6.49 15.44 8.68
CA SER A 369 -6.53 15.40 10.15
C SER A 369 -5.50 16.32 10.80
N LYS A 370 -4.28 16.47 10.24
CA LYS A 370 -3.30 17.46 10.72
C LYS A 370 -3.80 18.90 10.62
N LYS A 371 -4.60 19.24 9.59
CA LYS A 371 -5.22 20.58 9.47
C LYS A 371 -6.32 20.81 10.51
N PHE A 372 -6.98 19.76 10.99
CA PHE A 372 -8.03 19.87 12.02
C PHE A 372 -7.50 19.98 13.45
N VAL A 373 -6.24 19.60 13.72
CA VAL A 373 -5.60 19.74 15.05
C VAL A 373 -5.10 21.17 15.29
N LEU A 374 -4.94 21.98 14.25
CA LEU A 374 -4.60 23.41 14.34
C LEU A 374 -5.89 24.26 14.33
N LYS A 375 -6.60 24.31 15.46
CA LYS A 375 -7.55 25.37 15.79
C LYS A 375 -7.50 25.72 17.27
#